data_AF-A0A962W663-F1
#
_entry.id   AF-A0A962W663-F1
#
_cell.length_a   1.000
_cell.length_b   1.000
_cell.length_c   1.000
_cell.angle_alpha   90.00
_cell.angle_beta   90.00
_cell.angle_gamma   90.00
#
_symmetry.space_group_name_H-M   'P 1'
#
loop_
_entity.id
_entity.type
_entity.pdbx_description
1 polymer ?
#
loop_
_entity_poly.entity_id
_entity_poly.type
_entity_poly.pdbx_seq_one_letter_code
_entity_poly.pdbx_strand_id
1 'polypeptide(L)'
;MTTTSSPHINLVLCWHMHQPWYRESQDGDYCLPWVYLHALKDYVDMAAHLEAHPKMRCVVNFTPVLLEQLDDYGQQFKRHLKTASRFSDPLLNLLAGVEPIPSDATERVEIVRACRRAHAPLMIDVYPRFRSLFDMVMSFDGKQVDEDRLAYMNEQFFLDLLAWYHIAWLGHSLKQLPRVKALLEHETVFDPATRRELLQIMWEAFDGLFERYRKLAQSGQIELSMTPYGHPIVPLLIDLDSM
;
A
#
# COMPACT_ATOMS: atom_id res chain seq x y z
N MET A 1 23.48 -40.16 -31.98
CA MET A 1 22.84 -40.00 -30.65
C MET A 1 21.73 -38.98 -30.80
N THR A 2 20.48 -39.44 -30.92
CA THR A 2 19.29 -38.59 -31.03
C THR A 2 18.91 -38.14 -29.62
N THR A 3 19.12 -36.86 -29.31
CA THR A 3 18.62 -36.24 -28.08
C THR A 3 17.11 -36.13 -28.19
N THR A 4 16.39 -37.04 -27.54
CA THR A 4 14.95 -36.90 -27.31
C THR A 4 14.73 -35.66 -26.46
N SER A 5 14.24 -34.58 -27.06
CA SER A 5 13.87 -33.36 -26.33
C SER A 5 12.78 -33.71 -25.33
N SER A 6 13.03 -33.47 -24.04
CA SER A 6 12.00 -33.59 -23.02
C SER A 6 10.79 -32.71 -23.39
N PRO A 7 9.55 -33.15 -23.16
CA PRO A 7 8.39 -32.34 -23.49
C PRO A 7 8.43 -31.03 -22.70
N HIS A 8 8.43 -29.91 -23.40
CA HIS A 8 8.40 -28.58 -22.82
C HIS A 8 6.95 -28.09 -22.69
N ILE A 9 6.61 -27.50 -21.55
CA ILE A 9 5.33 -26.80 -21.33
C ILE A 9 5.57 -25.31 -21.54
N ASN A 10 4.75 -24.67 -22.36
CA ASN A 10 4.69 -23.21 -22.44
C ASN A 10 3.85 -22.69 -21.27
N LEU A 11 4.49 -21.99 -20.34
CA LEU A 11 3.83 -21.37 -19.18
C LEU A 11 3.89 -19.85 -19.32
N VAL A 12 2.75 -19.19 -19.17
CA VAL A 12 2.63 -17.73 -19.08
C VAL A 12 2.05 -17.37 -17.73
N LEU A 13 2.78 -16.58 -16.95
CA LEU A 13 2.27 -15.93 -15.76
C LEU A 13 1.75 -14.54 -16.15
N CYS A 14 0.50 -14.24 -15.85
CA CYS A 14 -0.12 -12.94 -16.09
C CYS A 14 -0.56 -12.32 -14.76
N TRP A 15 0.07 -11.20 -14.40
CA TRP A 15 -0.28 -10.43 -13.21
C TRP A 15 -1.25 -9.33 -13.59
N HIS A 16 -2.50 -9.49 -13.19
CA HIS A 16 -3.54 -8.48 -13.42
C HIS A 16 -3.63 -7.51 -12.23
N MET A 17 -3.09 -6.31 -12.42
CA MET A 17 -3.05 -5.27 -11.40
C MET A 17 -4.24 -4.31 -11.56
N HIS A 18 -5.13 -4.37 -10.59
CA HIS A 18 -6.34 -3.57 -10.57
C HIS A 18 -6.66 -3.05 -9.17
N GLN A 19 -7.14 -1.81 -9.15
CA GLN A 19 -7.86 -1.20 -8.04
C GLN A 19 -9.02 -0.39 -8.61
N PRO A 20 -10.21 -0.40 -7.97
CA PRO A 20 -11.28 0.54 -8.24
C PRO A 20 -10.85 2.00 -8.11
N TRP A 21 -11.68 2.90 -8.62
CA TRP A 21 -11.57 4.32 -8.31
C TRP A 21 -12.05 4.58 -6.88
N TYR A 22 -11.15 4.99 -5.99
CA TYR A 22 -11.47 5.18 -4.56
C TYR A 22 -11.73 6.63 -4.16
N ARG A 23 -11.70 7.58 -5.09
CA ARG A 23 -11.87 9.01 -4.79
C ARG A 23 -13.33 9.42 -4.91
N GLU A 24 -13.86 10.18 -3.95
CA GLU A 24 -15.27 10.61 -3.94
C GLU A 24 -15.65 11.49 -5.15
N SER A 25 -14.67 12.23 -5.68
CA SER A 25 -14.81 13.06 -6.88
C SER A 25 -13.42 13.34 -7.48
N GLN A 26 -13.35 14.19 -8.51
CA GLN A 26 -12.06 14.63 -9.07
C GLN A 26 -11.22 15.46 -8.09
N ASP A 27 -11.83 16.07 -7.08
CA ASP A 27 -11.15 16.93 -6.10
C ASP A 27 -11.29 16.45 -4.65
N GLY A 28 -12.10 15.40 -4.41
CA GLY A 28 -12.38 14.87 -3.08
C GLY A 28 -11.26 14.02 -2.47
N ASP A 29 -11.51 13.50 -1.27
CA ASP A 29 -10.59 12.58 -0.62
C ASP A 29 -10.75 11.13 -1.12
N TYR A 30 -9.72 10.32 -0.87
CA TYR A 30 -9.77 8.87 -1.03
C TYR A 30 -10.58 8.27 0.11
N CYS A 31 -11.61 7.49 -0.22
CA CYS A 31 -12.42 6.76 0.76
C CYS A 31 -11.65 5.58 1.37
N LEU A 32 -10.71 5.00 0.61
CA LEU A 32 -9.98 3.81 0.99
C LEU A 32 -8.50 3.89 0.58
N PRO A 33 -7.57 3.44 1.45
CA PRO A 33 -6.13 3.63 1.27
C PRO A 33 -5.49 2.59 0.34
N TRP A 34 -6.29 1.83 -0.42
CA TRP A 34 -5.82 0.57 -1.01
C TRP A 34 -4.77 0.75 -2.11
N VAL A 35 -4.88 1.78 -2.94
CA VAL A 35 -3.92 1.99 -4.04
C VAL A 35 -2.51 2.18 -3.49
N TYR A 36 -2.32 3.06 -2.51
CA TYR A 36 -0.98 3.34 -2.02
C TYR A 36 -0.44 2.18 -1.15
N LEU A 37 -1.29 1.54 -0.35
CA LEU A 37 -0.87 0.38 0.47
C LEU A 37 -0.46 -0.82 -0.39
N HIS A 38 -1.21 -1.13 -1.44
CA HIS A 38 -0.86 -2.20 -2.38
C HIS A 38 0.35 -1.82 -3.26
N ALA A 39 0.59 -0.54 -3.52
CA ALA A 39 1.83 -0.12 -4.15
C ALA A 39 3.05 -0.44 -3.29
N LEU A 40 3.00 -0.06 -2.01
CA LEU A 40 4.08 -0.28 -1.04
C LEU A 40 4.32 -1.76 -0.76
N LYS A 41 3.27 -2.58 -0.76
CA LYS A 41 3.35 -4.00 -0.46
C LYS A 41 3.63 -4.86 -1.69
N ASP A 42 2.81 -4.71 -2.73
CA ASP A 42 2.69 -5.69 -3.81
C ASP A 42 3.38 -5.19 -5.08
N TYR A 43 3.04 -4.01 -5.60
CA TYR A 43 3.56 -3.55 -6.90
C TYR A 43 5.08 -3.31 -6.85
N VAL A 44 5.58 -2.76 -5.75
CA VAL A 44 7.02 -2.56 -5.52
C VAL A 44 7.77 -3.88 -5.40
N ASP A 45 7.21 -4.86 -4.67
CA ASP A 45 7.80 -6.19 -4.49
C ASP A 45 7.78 -7.00 -5.77
N MET A 46 6.70 -6.93 -6.55
CA MET A 46 6.58 -7.61 -7.84
C MET A 46 7.67 -7.17 -8.81
N ALA A 47 7.93 -5.86 -8.91
CA ALA A 47 9.06 -5.35 -9.67
C ALA A 47 10.41 -5.83 -9.09
N ALA A 48 10.55 -5.87 -7.75
CA ALA A 48 11.79 -6.30 -7.10
C ALA A 48 12.11 -7.77 -7.38
N HIS A 49 11.10 -8.64 -7.38
CA HIS A 49 11.25 -10.06 -7.71
C HIS A 49 11.68 -10.26 -9.16
N LEU A 50 11.16 -9.47 -10.10
CA LEU A 50 11.58 -9.50 -11.49
C LEU A 50 13.04 -9.04 -11.64
N GLU A 51 13.40 -7.92 -11.04
CA GLU A 51 14.77 -7.39 -11.05
C GLU A 51 15.79 -8.37 -10.45
N ALA A 52 15.43 -9.05 -9.35
CA ALA A 52 16.27 -10.06 -8.71
C ALA A 52 16.40 -11.36 -9.53
N HIS A 53 15.51 -11.60 -10.50
CA HIS A 53 15.47 -12.82 -11.30
C HIS A 53 15.39 -12.51 -12.81
N PRO A 54 16.47 -12.03 -13.45
CA PRO A 54 16.47 -11.51 -14.83
C PRO A 54 15.99 -12.48 -15.92
N LYS A 55 15.95 -13.79 -15.63
CA LYS A 55 15.46 -14.83 -16.54
C LYS A 55 13.95 -15.04 -16.46
N MET A 56 13.30 -14.59 -15.39
CA MET A 56 11.85 -14.72 -15.22
C MET A 56 11.14 -13.80 -16.22
N ARG A 57 10.14 -14.34 -16.93
CA ARG A 57 9.31 -13.56 -17.85
C ARG A 57 7.84 -13.68 -17.48
N CYS A 58 7.09 -12.59 -17.59
CA CYS A 58 5.66 -12.58 -17.33
C CYS A 58 4.96 -11.46 -18.11
N VAL A 59 3.64 -11.53 -18.13
CA VAL A 59 2.78 -10.42 -18.55
C VAL A 59 2.39 -9.64 -17.30
N VAL A 60 2.47 -8.32 -17.36
CA VAL A 60 1.92 -7.43 -16.34
C VAL A 60 0.83 -6.58 -16.99
N ASN A 61 -0.39 -6.72 -16.50
CA ASN A 61 -1.54 -5.96 -16.95
C ASN A 61 -1.86 -4.86 -15.94
N PHE A 62 -2.03 -3.64 -16.42
CA PHE A 62 -2.51 -2.52 -15.60
C PHE A 62 -3.86 -2.03 -16.07
N THR A 63 -4.73 -1.70 -15.12
CA THR A 63 -5.93 -0.90 -15.40
C THR A 63 -5.56 0.58 -15.43
N PRO A 64 -6.07 1.37 -16.40
CA PRO A 64 -5.76 2.81 -16.47
C PRO A 64 -6.09 3.57 -15.19
N VAL A 65 -7.24 3.30 -14.57
CA VAL A 65 -7.65 3.92 -13.29
C VAL A 65 -6.67 3.65 -12.14
N LEU A 66 -5.98 2.50 -12.14
CA LEU A 66 -4.95 2.23 -11.15
C LEU A 66 -3.73 3.12 -11.38
N LEU A 67 -3.28 3.25 -12.64
CA LEU A 67 -2.11 4.06 -12.96
C LEU A 67 -2.32 5.55 -12.65
N GLU A 68 -3.51 6.08 -12.91
CA GLU A 68 -3.84 7.47 -12.58
C GLU A 68 -3.78 7.72 -11.06
N GLN A 69 -4.36 6.82 -10.27
CA GLN A 69 -4.31 6.96 -8.80
C GLN A 69 -2.88 6.79 -8.27
N LEU A 70 -2.08 5.86 -8.83
CA LEU A 70 -0.67 5.70 -8.46
C LEU A 70 0.15 6.97 -8.78
N ASP A 71 -0.06 7.58 -9.94
CA ASP A 71 0.59 8.83 -10.32
C ASP A 71 0.20 9.98 -9.40
N ASP A 72 -1.11 10.10 -9.10
CA ASP A 72 -1.62 11.11 -8.17
C ASP A 72 -1.01 10.96 -6.77
N TYR A 73 -0.97 9.76 -6.20
CA TYR A 73 -0.28 9.50 -4.93
C TYR A 73 1.19 9.92 -4.99
N GLY A 74 1.91 9.54 -6.06
CA GLY A 74 3.31 9.92 -6.27
C GLY A 74 3.52 11.45 -6.28
N GLN A 75 2.66 12.17 -6.99
CA GLN A 75 2.67 13.63 -7.01
C GLN A 75 2.35 14.23 -5.63
N GLN A 76 1.39 13.67 -4.90
CA GLN A 76 1.03 14.12 -3.55
C GLN A 76 2.16 13.93 -2.55
N PHE A 77 2.82 12.77 -2.54
CA PHE A 77 4.01 12.55 -1.71
C PHE A 77 5.11 13.57 -2.00
N LYS A 78 5.39 13.82 -3.28
CA LYS A 78 6.39 14.81 -3.71
C LYS A 78 6.03 16.23 -3.24
N ARG A 79 4.76 16.64 -3.38
CA ARG A 79 4.26 17.93 -2.87
C ARG A 79 4.39 18.00 -1.35
N HIS A 80 3.93 16.98 -0.64
CA HIS A 80 3.99 16.93 0.82
C HIS A 80 5.43 17.03 1.35
N LEU A 81 6.36 16.23 0.83
CA LEU A 81 7.76 16.27 1.32
C LEU A 81 8.44 17.62 1.07
N LYS A 82 8.01 18.37 0.05
CA LYS A 82 8.56 19.69 -0.31
C LYS A 82 7.92 20.85 0.46
N THR A 83 6.60 20.86 0.60
CA THR A 83 5.83 22.02 1.08
C THR A 83 4.88 21.69 2.23
N ALA A 84 4.95 20.49 2.81
CA ALA A 84 4.03 19.98 3.84
C ALA A 84 2.56 20.06 3.42
N SER A 85 2.29 19.98 2.11
CA SER A 85 0.93 20.02 1.57
C SER A 85 0.11 18.82 2.03
N ARG A 86 -1.19 19.05 2.25
CA ARG A 86 -2.17 18.02 2.60
C ARG A 86 -2.25 16.95 1.50
N PHE A 87 -2.39 15.69 1.92
CA PHE A 87 -2.81 14.58 1.08
C PHE A 87 -4.34 14.60 0.89
N SER A 88 -4.80 13.89 -0.12
CA SER A 88 -6.22 13.53 -0.29
C SER A 88 -6.53 12.21 0.42
N ASP A 89 -5.54 11.58 1.08
CA ASP A 89 -5.75 10.39 1.91
C ASP A 89 -5.75 10.79 3.41
N PRO A 90 -6.84 10.53 4.14
CA PRO A 90 -6.96 10.91 5.55
C PRO A 90 -5.90 10.27 6.47
N LEU A 91 -5.53 9.02 6.27
CA LEU A 91 -4.57 8.34 7.15
C LEU A 91 -3.15 8.90 6.97
N LEU A 92 -2.79 9.27 5.73
CA LEU A 92 -1.53 9.96 5.47
C LEU A 92 -1.49 11.36 6.10
N ASN A 93 -2.61 12.10 6.12
CA ASN A 93 -2.69 13.40 6.79
C ASN A 93 -2.44 13.31 8.30
N LEU A 94 -3.02 12.29 8.95
CA LEU A 94 -2.81 12.01 10.37
C LEU A 94 -1.36 11.56 10.65
N LEU A 95 -0.82 10.64 9.85
CA LEU A 95 0.56 10.16 9.99
C LEU A 95 1.57 11.32 9.85
N ALA A 96 1.35 12.18 8.85
CA ALA A 96 2.19 13.33 8.58
C ALA A 96 2.05 14.46 9.59
N GLY A 97 0.99 14.46 10.40
CA GLY A 97 0.66 15.55 11.31
C GLY A 97 0.21 16.82 10.58
N VAL A 98 -0.29 16.70 9.35
CA VAL A 98 -0.96 17.82 8.64
C VAL A 98 -2.31 18.07 9.28
N GLU A 99 -3.02 16.99 9.60
CA GLU A 99 -4.23 17.01 10.39
C GLU A 99 -3.89 16.50 11.81
N PRO A 100 -4.41 17.16 12.86
CA PRO A 100 -4.21 16.69 14.22
C PRO A 100 -4.97 15.38 14.46
N ILE A 101 -4.51 14.60 15.43
CA ILE A 101 -5.31 13.46 15.92
C ILE A 101 -6.62 14.02 16.50
N PRO A 102 -7.79 13.52 16.05
CA PRO A 102 -9.06 14.08 16.46
C PRO A 102 -9.29 13.90 17.96
N SER A 103 -10.00 14.85 18.57
CA SER A 103 -10.46 14.75 19.96
C SER A 103 -11.76 13.95 20.09
N ASP A 104 -12.53 13.83 19.00
CA ASP A 104 -13.79 13.09 18.98
C ASP A 104 -13.54 11.57 19.16
N ALA A 105 -14.35 10.95 20.02
CA ALA A 105 -14.21 9.53 20.35
C ALA A 105 -14.57 8.62 19.16
N THR A 106 -15.58 8.99 18.37
CA THR A 106 -16.01 8.20 17.22
C THR A 106 -14.94 8.23 16.13
N GLU A 107 -14.36 9.39 15.85
CA GLU A 107 -13.26 9.52 14.88
C GLU A 107 -12.01 8.74 15.32
N ARG A 108 -11.69 8.73 16.63
CA ARG A 108 -10.60 7.91 17.18
C ARG A 108 -10.84 6.41 16.99
N VAL A 109 -12.08 5.95 17.18
CA VAL A 109 -12.47 4.55 16.91
C VAL A 109 -12.25 4.21 15.43
N GLU A 110 -12.57 5.14 14.53
CA GLU A 110 -12.38 4.92 13.08
C GLU A 110 -10.90 4.80 12.70
N ILE A 111 -9.98 5.51 13.36
CA ILE A 111 -8.52 5.31 13.15
C ILE A 111 -8.13 3.88 13.51
N VAL A 112 -8.56 3.38 14.68
CA VAL A 112 -8.25 2.02 15.12
C VAL A 112 -8.85 0.98 14.17
N ARG A 113 -10.10 1.17 13.75
CA ARG A 113 -10.78 0.30 12.77
C ARG A 113 -10.06 0.31 11.43
N ALA A 114 -9.58 1.46 10.98
CA ALA A 114 -8.82 1.59 9.75
C ALA A 114 -7.50 0.80 9.80
N CYS A 115 -6.74 0.95 10.88
CA CYS A 115 -5.48 0.22 11.07
C CYS A 115 -5.70 -1.29 11.20
N ARG A 116 -6.83 -1.72 11.78
CA ARG A 116 -7.21 -3.14 11.93
C ARG A 116 -7.52 -3.82 10.60
N ARG A 117 -7.72 -3.09 9.51
CA ARG A 117 -7.92 -3.70 8.18
C ARG A 117 -6.66 -4.41 7.64
N ALA A 118 -5.50 -4.27 8.29
CA ALA A 118 -4.34 -5.11 8.03
C ALA A 118 -4.61 -6.58 8.43
N HIS A 119 -4.12 -7.54 7.65
CA HIS A 119 -4.37 -8.96 7.91
C HIS A 119 -3.66 -9.43 9.19
N ALA A 120 -4.42 -9.59 10.28
CA ALA A 120 -3.86 -9.76 11.62
C ALA A 120 -2.78 -10.85 11.73
N PRO A 121 -3.00 -12.10 11.26
CA PRO A 121 -2.01 -13.18 11.42
C PRO A 121 -0.66 -12.94 10.73
N LEU A 122 -0.62 -12.12 9.67
CA LEU A 122 0.59 -11.91 8.86
C LEU A 122 1.16 -10.51 8.94
N MET A 123 0.40 -9.54 9.45
CA MET A 123 0.76 -8.12 9.43
C MET A 123 0.71 -7.47 10.80
N ILE A 124 -0.09 -7.99 11.74
CA ILE A 124 -0.20 -7.43 13.09
C ILE A 124 0.52 -8.33 14.08
N ASP A 125 0.14 -9.61 14.15
CA ASP A 125 0.58 -10.55 15.18
C ASP A 125 2.07 -10.90 15.07
N VAL A 126 2.65 -10.73 13.88
CA VAL A 126 4.07 -10.95 13.62
C VAL A 126 4.97 -9.85 14.21
N TYR A 127 4.40 -8.71 14.59
CA TYR A 127 5.11 -7.58 15.20
C TYR A 127 4.60 -7.35 16.63
N PRO A 128 5.34 -7.79 17.67
CA PRO A 128 4.88 -7.71 19.06
C PRO A 128 4.43 -6.31 19.49
N ARG A 129 5.12 -5.26 19.04
CA ARG A 129 4.76 -3.87 19.33
C ARG A 129 3.45 -3.46 18.67
N PHE A 130 3.28 -3.75 17.39
CA PHE A 130 2.03 -3.43 16.68
C PHE A 130 0.84 -4.17 17.28
N ARG A 131 1.00 -5.47 17.57
CA ARG A 131 0.00 -6.25 18.29
C ARG A 131 -0.36 -5.63 19.64
N SER A 132 0.65 -5.24 20.43
CA SER A 132 0.40 -4.67 21.76
C SER A 132 -0.44 -3.39 21.73
N LEU A 133 -0.35 -2.58 20.66
CA LEU A 133 -1.20 -1.39 20.50
C LEU A 133 -2.68 -1.75 20.36
N PHE A 134 -2.99 -2.84 19.66
CA PHE A 134 -4.37 -3.35 19.61
C PHE A 134 -4.81 -3.96 20.93
N ASP A 135 -3.95 -4.73 21.61
CA ASP A 135 -4.27 -5.34 22.91
C ASP A 135 -4.68 -4.28 23.97
N MET A 136 -4.16 -3.04 23.86
CA MET A 136 -4.52 -1.93 24.75
C MET A 136 -5.96 -1.43 24.56
N VAL A 137 -6.52 -1.48 23.36
CA VAL A 137 -7.76 -0.78 22.99
C VAL A 137 -8.86 -1.68 22.42
N MET A 138 -8.60 -2.98 22.30
CA MET A 138 -9.58 -3.96 21.82
C MET A 138 -10.28 -4.65 23.00
N SER A 139 -11.53 -5.07 22.77
CA SER A 139 -12.27 -5.93 23.70
C SER A 139 -11.53 -7.25 23.97
N PHE A 140 -11.82 -7.92 25.09
CA PHE A 140 -11.16 -9.18 25.46
C PHE A 140 -11.33 -10.31 24.41
N ASP A 141 -12.43 -10.28 23.64
CA ASP A 141 -12.66 -11.21 22.53
C ASP A 141 -12.04 -10.75 21.20
N GLY A 142 -11.38 -9.58 21.20
CA GLY A 142 -10.71 -8.97 20.06
C GLY A 142 -11.64 -8.50 18.94
N LYS A 143 -12.97 -8.49 19.16
CA LYS A 143 -13.95 -8.24 18.09
C LYS A 143 -14.25 -6.77 17.89
N GLN A 144 -14.25 -5.97 18.95
CA GLN A 144 -14.64 -4.57 18.93
C GLN A 144 -13.57 -3.70 19.58
N VAL A 145 -13.59 -2.41 19.23
CA VAL A 145 -12.80 -1.40 19.94
C VAL A 145 -13.47 -1.16 21.30
N ASP A 146 -12.69 -1.25 22.37
CA ASP A 146 -13.11 -0.92 23.73
C ASP A 146 -12.96 0.61 23.92
N GLU A 147 -14.08 1.31 23.77
CA GLU A 147 -14.12 2.78 23.79
C GLU A 147 -13.71 3.35 25.16
N ASP A 148 -14.00 2.64 26.26
CA ASP A 148 -13.61 3.05 27.60
C ASP A 148 -12.09 3.03 27.75
N ARG A 149 -11.41 2.01 27.21
CA ARG A 149 -9.94 1.96 27.18
C ARG A 149 -9.36 3.02 26.25
N LEU A 150 -9.95 3.18 25.07
CA LEU A 150 -9.50 4.13 24.06
C LEU A 150 -9.56 5.58 24.59
N ALA A 151 -10.52 5.91 25.46
CA ALA A 151 -10.67 7.22 26.07
C ALA A 151 -9.45 7.67 26.89
N TYR A 152 -8.65 6.73 27.41
CA TYR A 152 -7.42 7.03 28.14
C TYR A 152 -6.18 7.22 27.23
N MET A 153 -6.31 6.97 25.93
CA MET A 153 -5.19 7.06 25.00
C MET A 153 -4.92 8.52 24.60
N ASN A 154 -3.64 8.90 24.63
CA ASN A 154 -3.18 10.20 24.16
C ASN A 154 -2.93 10.19 22.65
N GLU A 155 -2.58 11.35 22.07
CA GLU A 155 -2.32 11.46 20.63
C GLU A 155 -1.16 10.57 20.16
N GLN A 156 -0.12 10.39 20.99
CA GLN A 156 1.06 9.59 20.60
C GLN A 156 0.69 8.12 20.35
N PHE A 157 -0.28 7.56 21.08
CA PHE A 157 -0.80 6.22 20.81
C PHE A 157 -1.28 6.08 19.35
N PHE A 158 -2.05 7.05 18.86
CA PHE A 158 -2.57 7.01 17.49
C PHE A 158 -1.46 7.20 16.46
N LEU A 159 -0.48 8.05 16.74
CA LEU A 159 0.68 8.26 15.87
C LEU A 159 1.55 7.00 15.76
N ASP A 160 1.75 6.28 16.87
CA ASP A 160 2.46 5.00 16.89
C ASP A 160 1.66 3.91 16.14
N LEU A 161 0.34 3.88 16.33
CA LEU A 161 -0.55 2.95 15.63
C LEU A 161 -0.53 3.18 14.11
N LEU A 162 -0.61 4.45 13.68
CA LEU A 162 -0.52 4.84 12.28
C LEU A 162 0.86 4.48 11.70
N ALA A 163 1.95 4.77 12.41
CA ALA A 163 3.29 4.43 11.93
C ALA A 163 3.45 2.91 11.76
N TRP A 164 3.06 2.11 12.76
CA TRP A 164 3.11 0.65 12.69
C TRP A 164 2.22 0.08 11.57
N TYR A 165 1.01 0.63 11.39
CA TYR A 165 0.15 0.27 10.29
C TYR A 165 0.87 0.41 8.95
N HIS A 166 1.47 1.57 8.70
CA HIS A 166 2.19 1.84 7.45
C HIS A 166 3.44 0.97 7.29
N ILE A 167 4.21 0.74 8.36
CA ILE A 167 5.37 -0.17 8.35
C ILE A 167 4.96 -1.61 8.03
N ALA A 168 3.86 -2.09 8.61
CA ALA A 168 3.35 -3.44 8.38
C ALA A 168 2.99 -3.66 6.89
N TRP A 169 2.49 -2.61 6.22
CA TRP A 169 2.17 -2.62 4.80
C TRP A 169 3.38 -2.52 3.86
N LEU A 170 4.59 -2.20 4.33
CA LEU A 170 5.76 -2.22 3.46
C LEU A 170 6.03 -3.65 2.95
N GLY A 171 6.30 -3.79 1.65
CA GLY A 171 6.67 -5.06 1.03
C GLY A 171 7.95 -5.65 1.61
N HIS A 172 8.18 -6.94 1.36
CA HIS A 172 9.40 -7.62 1.78
C HIS A 172 10.66 -6.93 1.25
N SER A 173 10.65 -6.46 -0.01
CA SER A 173 11.81 -5.78 -0.61
C SER A 173 12.14 -4.47 0.11
N LEU A 174 11.12 -3.68 0.46
CA LEU A 174 11.29 -2.45 1.24
C LEU A 174 11.75 -2.75 2.67
N LYS A 175 11.23 -3.81 3.29
CA LYS A 175 11.67 -4.27 4.63
C LYS A 175 13.13 -4.73 4.67
N GLN A 176 13.78 -4.96 3.53
CA GLN A 176 15.21 -5.22 3.50
C GLN A 176 16.09 -3.97 3.59
N LEU A 177 15.54 -2.77 3.36
CA LEU A 177 16.27 -1.51 3.44
C LEU A 177 16.75 -1.25 4.88
N PRO A 178 18.01 -0.80 5.09
CA PRO A 178 18.54 -0.52 6.43
C PRO A 178 17.67 0.44 7.25
N ARG A 179 17.12 1.47 6.59
CA ARG A 179 16.21 2.45 7.22
C ARG A 179 14.92 1.80 7.72
N VAL A 180 14.32 0.87 6.96
CA VAL A 180 13.10 0.16 7.40
C VAL A 180 13.41 -0.85 8.49
N LYS A 181 14.57 -1.52 8.45
CA LYS A 181 15.01 -2.39 9.55
C LYS A 181 15.15 -1.61 10.86
N ALA A 182 15.74 -0.42 10.81
CA ALA A 182 15.80 0.47 11.97
C ALA A 182 14.41 0.86 12.49
N LEU A 183 13.43 1.11 11.60
CA LEU A 183 12.04 1.36 12.00
C LEU A 183 11.35 0.13 12.62
N LEU A 184 11.66 -1.07 12.15
CA LEU A 184 11.12 -2.32 12.70
C LEU A 184 11.70 -2.65 14.08
N GLU A 185 12.97 -2.28 14.30
CA GLU A 185 13.68 -2.38 15.57
C GLU A 185 13.40 -1.19 16.51
N HIS A 186 12.52 -0.27 16.10
CA HIS A 186 12.24 0.94 16.88
C HIS A 186 11.49 0.60 18.17
N GLU A 187 12.15 0.83 19.31
CA GLU A 187 11.59 0.55 20.63
C GLU A 187 10.91 1.75 21.30
N THR A 188 11.06 2.95 20.71
CA THR A 188 10.49 4.19 21.25
C THR A 188 9.31 4.68 20.42
N VAL A 189 8.72 5.80 20.85
CA VAL A 189 7.61 6.45 20.15
C VAL A 189 8.04 6.98 18.78
N PHE A 190 7.13 6.97 17.81
CA PHE A 190 7.34 7.54 16.48
C PHE A 190 7.18 9.06 16.53
N ASP A 191 8.28 9.75 16.75
CA ASP A 191 8.34 11.21 16.74
C ASP A 191 8.17 11.81 15.31
N PRO A 192 8.06 13.14 15.15
CA PRO A 192 7.89 13.75 13.84
C PRO A 192 9.01 13.45 12.83
N ALA A 193 10.26 13.26 13.28
CA ALA A 193 11.38 12.96 12.41
C ALA A 193 11.29 11.53 11.87
N THR A 194 10.99 10.56 12.75
CA THR A 194 10.80 9.15 12.36
C THR A 194 9.61 8.99 11.41
N ARG A 195 8.48 9.68 11.66
CA ARG A 195 7.32 9.65 10.75
C ARG A 195 7.63 10.29 9.39
N ARG A 196 8.41 11.38 9.36
CA ARG A 196 8.88 11.98 8.11
C ARG A 196 9.80 11.03 7.34
N GLU A 197 10.67 10.29 8.04
CA GLU A 197 11.49 9.26 7.41
C GLU A 197 10.65 8.16 6.76
N LEU A 198 9.62 7.68 7.45
CA LEU A 198 8.67 6.70 6.91
C LEU A 198 7.97 7.23 5.64
N LEU A 199 7.46 8.46 5.66
CA LEU A 199 6.87 9.10 4.48
C LEU A 199 7.86 9.22 3.32
N GLN A 200 9.14 9.47 3.61
CA GLN A 200 10.18 9.52 2.59
C GLN A 200 10.43 8.14 1.97
N ILE A 201 10.49 7.07 2.77
CA ILE A 201 10.60 5.69 2.27
C ILE A 201 9.41 5.36 1.37
N MET A 202 8.20 5.75 1.78
CA MET A 202 6.99 5.53 0.98
C MET A 202 7.09 6.27 -0.36
N TRP A 203 7.45 7.55 -0.35
CA TRP A 203 7.65 8.34 -1.58
C TRP A 203 8.68 7.73 -2.53
N GLU A 204 9.85 7.32 -2.02
CA GLU A 204 10.91 6.68 -2.82
C GLU A 204 10.39 5.41 -3.53
N ALA A 205 9.48 4.68 -2.89
CA ALA A 205 8.83 3.51 -3.48
C ALA A 205 7.87 3.87 -4.64
N PHE A 206 7.18 5.02 -4.58
CA PHE A 206 6.33 5.52 -5.67
C PHE A 206 7.13 6.12 -6.82
N ASP A 207 8.08 7.02 -6.52
CA ASP A 207 8.82 7.82 -7.51
C ASP A 207 9.54 6.92 -8.53
N GLY A 208 10.07 5.78 -8.09
CA GLY A 208 10.73 4.80 -8.95
C GLY A 208 9.80 3.80 -9.64
N LEU A 209 8.54 3.65 -9.24
CA LEU A 209 7.71 2.49 -9.59
C LEU A 209 7.50 2.35 -11.11
N PHE A 210 7.03 3.40 -11.77
CA PHE A 210 6.77 3.36 -13.21
C PHE A 210 8.04 3.18 -14.02
N GLU A 211 9.16 3.77 -13.58
CA GLU A 211 10.45 3.62 -14.26
C GLU A 211 10.98 2.18 -14.15
N ARG A 212 10.79 1.52 -13.00
CA ARG A 212 11.15 0.11 -12.82
C ARG A 212 10.39 -0.78 -13.80
N TYR A 213 9.07 -0.64 -13.88
CA TYR A 213 8.27 -1.39 -14.86
C TYR A 213 8.61 -1.05 -16.32
N ARG A 214 8.92 0.22 -16.63
CA ARG A 214 9.40 0.64 -17.96
C ARG A 214 10.69 -0.08 -18.34
N LYS A 215 11.68 -0.11 -17.44
CA LYS A 215 12.95 -0.82 -17.66
C LYS A 215 12.76 -2.32 -17.86
N LEU A 216 11.90 -2.94 -17.06
CA LEU A 216 11.55 -4.35 -17.17
C LEU A 216 10.89 -4.68 -18.53
N ALA A 217 10.06 -3.76 -19.05
CA ALA A 217 9.45 -3.92 -20.37
C ALA A 217 10.48 -3.73 -21.49
N GLN A 218 11.33 -2.71 -21.39
CA GLN A 218 12.39 -2.42 -22.36
C GLN A 218 13.45 -3.52 -22.45
N SER A 219 13.74 -4.22 -21.34
CA SER A 219 14.64 -5.38 -21.35
C SER A 219 14.01 -6.65 -21.93
N GLY A 220 12.71 -6.61 -22.27
CA GLY A 220 11.95 -7.77 -22.74
C GLY A 220 11.67 -8.80 -21.63
N GLN A 221 11.85 -8.41 -20.36
CA GLN A 221 11.57 -9.28 -19.23
C GLN A 221 10.07 -9.38 -18.97
N ILE A 222 9.33 -8.29 -19.16
CA ILE A 222 7.87 -8.30 -19.09
C ILE A 222 7.25 -7.84 -20.41
N GLU A 223 6.07 -8.36 -20.68
CA GLU A 223 5.13 -7.77 -21.64
C GLU A 223 4.10 -6.94 -20.87
N LEU A 224 3.90 -5.70 -21.30
CA LEU A 224 2.87 -4.83 -20.73
C LEU A 224 1.56 -4.98 -21.50
N SER A 225 0.47 -5.16 -20.77
CA SER A 225 -0.89 -5.14 -21.32
C SER A 225 -1.79 -4.19 -20.54
N MET A 226 -2.93 -3.84 -21.13
CA MET A 226 -3.93 -2.99 -20.47
C MET A 226 -5.33 -3.57 -20.56
N THR A 227 -6.15 -3.20 -19.59
CA THR A 227 -7.59 -3.49 -19.52
C THR A 227 -8.38 -2.20 -19.76
N PRO A 228 -9.66 -2.22 -20.20
CA PRO A 228 -10.41 -0.98 -20.40
C PRO A 228 -10.49 -0.13 -19.13
N TYR A 229 -10.60 1.19 -19.33
CA TYR A 229 -10.37 2.24 -18.33
C TYR A 229 -10.87 1.87 -16.92
N GLY A 230 -12.18 1.72 -16.74
CA GLY A 230 -12.81 1.50 -15.43
C GLY A 230 -12.99 0.04 -15.04
N HIS A 231 -12.27 -0.90 -15.68
CA HIS A 231 -12.48 -2.35 -15.51
C HIS A 231 -13.97 -2.75 -15.63
N PRO A 232 -14.67 -2.35 -16.70
CA PRO A 232 -16.08 -2.68 -16.85
C PRO A 232 -16.27 -4.18 -17.08
N ILE A 233 -17.41 -4.70 -16.64
CA ILE A 233 -17.91 -6.00 -17.09
C ILE A 233 -18.46 -5.80 -18.52
N VAL A 234 -17.55 -5.78 -19.49
CA VAL A 234 -17.82 -5.45 -20.90
C VAL A 234 -19.05 -6.18 -21.47
N PRO A 235 -19.29 -7.48 -21.20
CA PRO A 235 -20.50 -8.17 -21.68
C PRO A 235 -21.83 -7.58 -21.22
N LEU A 236 -21.86 -6.77 -20.16
CA LEU A 236 -23.06 -6.07 -19.69
C LEU A 236 -23.24 -4.68 -20.32
N LEU A 237 -22.22 -4.16 -21.00
CA LEU A 237 -22.23 -2.82 -21.62
C LEU A 237 -22.41 -2.86 -23.13
N ILE A 238 -22.08 -3.98 -23.76
CA ILE A 238 -22.18 -4.16 -25.21
C ILE A 238 -23.50 -4.87 -25.52
N ASP A 239 -24.21 -4.37 -26.54
CA ASP A 239 -25.37 -5.06 -27.10
C ASP A 239 -24.89 -6.33 -27.83
N LEU A 240 -25.56 -7.47 -27.61
CA LEU A 240 -25.18 -8.76 -28.21
C LEU A 240 -25.17 -8.71 -29.75
N ASP A 241 -25.93 -7.79 -30.34
CA ASP A 241 -25.99 -7.56 -31.79
C ASP A 241 -24.83 -6.67 -32.33
N SER A 242 -23.86 -6.30 -31.48
CA SER A 242 -22.72 -5.44 -31.85
C SER A 242 -21.50 -6.19 -32.41
N MET A 243 -21.53 -7.53 -32.49
CA MET A 243 -20.49 -8.38 -33.11
C MET A 243 -20.90 -8.84 -34.49
#